data_AF-A0A944X2Q3-F1
#
_entry.id   AF-A0A944X2Q3-F1
#
_cell.length_a   1.000
_cell.length_b   1.000
_cell.length_c   1.000
_cell.angle_alpha   90.00
_cell.angle_beta   90.00
_cell.angle_gamma   90.00
#
_symmetry.space_group_name_H-M   'P 1'
#
loop_
_entity.id
_entity.type
_entity.pdbx_description
1 polymer ?
#
loop_
_entity_poly.entity_id
_entity_poly.type
_entity_poly.pdbx_seq_one_letter_code
_entity_poly.pdbx_strand_id
1 'polypeptide(L)'
;MSFIKDFQKLYWASPVVKNWTRQSENCEYGDICVVSKNCFLCFNSSNLENCYYCYSSRKNYDCNGLMFCEHCTMCYECMDCHRCNNSDHCQDCDNCANCQYCYDCKSCNDCFGCASLMHKKHHIFNKKHSKEEYEERLKEIQTWPQEKIEEEFEKVKISKPRCYMHQTKCTNCIGDYVEHSKNCYWIFDSRDCEDSFYIMEACLEHGCKDCADCGPIANSFEQCYDVCFAGYLNNCHHIYWADYISDCDWCTSIWDCRKCFGCIYMKNKEYCILNKKYSEKEYEELTKKYKKELLDAGIQDLYSLIHYKC
;
A
#
# COMPACT_ATOMS: atom_id res chain seq x y z
N MET A 1 -30.92 -18.52 -27.58
CA MET A 1 -29.67 -17.84 -27.22
C MET A 1 -30.06 -16.54 -26.58
N SER A 2 -29.49 -16.29 -25.41
CA SER A 2 -30.00 -15.37 -24.40
C SER A 2 -28.78 -14.84 -23.66
N PHE A 3 -28.75 -13.55 -23.35
CA PHE A 3 -27.56 -12.94 -22.78
C PHE A 3 -27.15 -13.59 -21.49
N ILE A 4 -28.01 -13.82 -20.49
CA ILE A 4 -27.55 -14.38 -19.22
C ILE A 4 -26.75 -15.66 -19.48
N LYS A 5 -27.22 -16.55 -20.36
CA LYS A 5 -26.54 -17.81 -20.72
C LYS A 5 -25.31 -17.62 -21.63
N ASP A 6 -25.30 -16.67 -22.55
CA ASP A 6 -24.20 -16.46 -23.51
C ASP A 6 -23.11 -15.51 -22.94
N PHE A 7 -23.51 -14.55 -22.10
CA PHE A 7 -22.71 -13.87 -21.08
C PHE A 7 -22.08 -14.85 -20.13
N GLN A 8 -22.87 -15.69 -19.44
CA GLN A 8 -22.33 -16.66 -18.48
C GLN A 8 -21.28 -17.50 -19.19
N LYS A 9 -21.56 -18.03 -20.39
CA LYS A 9 -20.55 -18.75 -21.21
C LYS A 9 -19.20 -18.07 -21.39
N LEU A 10 -19.08 -16.74 -21.28
CA LEU A 10 -17.81 -16.04 -21.51
C LEU A 10 -17.30 -15.20 -20.32
N TYR A 11 -18.18 -14.76 -19.44
CA TYR A 11 -17.83 -14.29 -18.11
C TYR A 11 -17.45 -15.42 -17.13
N TRP A 12 -17.83 -16.67 -17.41
CA TRP A 12 -17.20 -17.82 -16.75
C TRP A 12 -15.73 -18.03 -17.26
N ALA A 13 -14.91 -16.95 -17.36
CA ALA A 13 -13.50 -16.97 -17.85
C ALA A 13 -12.52 -15.74 -17.50
N SER A 14 -12.49 -15.03 -16.32
CA SER A 14 -12.32 -13.50 -16.23
C SER A 14 -11.53 -12.68 -15.10
N PRO A 15 -10.75 -11.55 -15.38
CA PRO A 15 -10.11 -10.55 -14.39
C PRO A 15 -9.74 -9.00 -14.74
N VAL A 16 -9.87 -7.86 -13.92
CA VAL A 16 -9.79 -6.31 -14.22
C VAL A 16 -8.48 -5.40 -14.06
N VAL A 17 -8.50 -4.00 -14.05
CA VAL A 17 -7.35 -3.02 -13.84
C VAL A 17 -7.62 -1.61 -13.25
N LYS A 18 -6.77 -1.10 -12.32
CA LYS A 18 -6.85 0.23 -11.62
C LYS A 18 -6.04 1.38 -12.28
N ASN A 19 -6.34 2.61 -11.88
CA ASN A 19 -5.44 3.79 -11.82
C ASN A 19 -3.96 3.43 -11.50
N TRP A 20 -3.08 3.44 -12.50
CA TRP A 20 -1.67 3.05 -12.36
C TRP A 20 -0.80 4.09 -13.07
N THR A 21 0.14 4.72 -12.36
CA THR A 21 1.13 5.66 -12.93
C THR A 21 2.49 5.00 -12.92
N ARG A 22 3.19 4.96 -14.06
CA ARG A 22 4.42 4.16 -14.19
C ARG A 22 5.42 4.78 -15.17
N GLN A 23 6.72 4.71 -14.87
CA GLN A 23 7.82 5.18 -15.76
C GLN A 23 7.63 6.62 -16.25
N SER A 24 7.55 7.56 -15.32
CA SER A 24 7.25 8.98 -15.60
C SER A 24 8.17 9.93 -14.81
N GLU A 25 8.34 11.18 -15.27
CA GLU A 25 9.18 12.19 -14.60
C GLU A 25 8.38 13.45 -14.32
N ASN A 26 8.67 14.11 -13.20
CA ASN A 26 7.87 15.20 -12.60
C ASN A 26 6.46 14.70 -12.24
N CYS A 27 6.41 13.57 -11.51
CA CYS A 27 5.15 13.02 -11.01
C CYS A 27 4.66 13.84 -9.81
N GLU A 28 3.93 14.92 -10.08
CA GLU A 28 3.42 15.86 -9.08
C GLU A 28 2.25 15.30 -8.22
N TYR A 29 1.68 14.16 -8.60
CA TYR A 29 0.69 13.39 -7.85
C TYR A 29 0.58 11.96 -8.40
N GLY A 30 0.13 11.00 -7.58
CA GLY A 30 -0.42 9.73 -8.07
C GLY A 30 -1.08 8.88 -6.99
N ASP A 31 -2.26 8.31 -7.27
CA ASP A 31 -2.98 7.35 -6.39
C ASP A 31 -2.21 6.01 -6.26
N ILE A 32 -1.49 5.63 -7.33
CA ILE A 32 -0.44 4.61 -7.37
C ILE A 32 0.62 5.09 -8.37
N CYS A 33 1.82 5.45 -7.92
CA CYS A 33 2.94 5.87 -8.78
C CYS A 33 4.18 4.97 -8.61
N VAL A 34 4.75 4.49 -9.72
CA VAL A 34 5.70 3.35 -9.76
C VAL A 34 6.87 3.58 -10.73
N VAL A 35 8.10 3.60 -10.23
CA VAL A 35 9.33 3.82 -11.04
C VAL A 35 9.27 5.18 -11.74
N SER A 36 9.44 6.27 -10.99
CA SER A 36 9.27 7.63 -11.48
C SER A 36 10.30 8.61 -10.89
N LYS A 37 10.45 9.81 -11.46
CA LYS A 37 11.40 10.84 -10.99
C LYS A 37 10.75 12.18 -10.66
N ASN A 38 11.42 12.98 -9.84
CA ASN A 38 10.97 14.28 -9.33
C ASN A 38 9.54 14.16 -8.77
N CYS A 39 9.36 13.19 -7.87
CA CYS A 39 8.04 12.77 -7.44
C CYS A 39 7.57 13.54 -6.21
N PHE A 40 6.31 13.95 -6.24
CA PHE A 40 5.68 14.74 -5.22
C PHE A 40 4.28 14.18 -4.98
N LEU A 41 3.82 14.13 -3.73
CA LEU A 41 2.43 13.79 -3.37
C LEU A 41 1.92 12.45 -3.96
N CYS A 42 2.72 11.40 -3.84
CA CYS A 42 2.46 10.07 -4.42
C CYS A 42 2.03 9.02 -3.36
N PHE A 43 0.85 8.44 -3.53
CA PHE A 43 0.20 7.46 -2.66
C PHE A 43 0.41 6.02 -3.16
N ASN A 44 0.37 5.03 -2.25
CA ASN A 44 0.46 3.59 -2.54
C ASN A 44 1.60 3.23 -3.51
N SER A 45 2.75 3.86 -3.29
CA SER A 45 3.72 4.14 -4.35
C SER A 45 5.03 3.36 -4.21
N SER A 46 5.83 3.33 -5.29
CA SER A 46 7.17 2.74 -5.21
C SER A 46 8.20 3.30 -6.20
N ASN A 47 9.48 3.17 -5.83
CA ASN A 47 10.63 3.43 -6.71
C ASN A 47 10.68 4.86 -7.26
N LEU A 48 10.59 5.86 -6.38
CA LEU A 48 10.52 7.27 -6.74
C LEU A 48 11.87 7.99 -6.49
N GLU A 49 12.44 8.62 -7.51
CA GLU A 49 13.70 9.40 -7.42
C GLU A 49 13.40 10.89 -7.23
N ASN A 50 14.22 11.61 -6.45
CA ASN A 50 13.93 12.98 -5.99
C ASN A 50 12.51 13.06 -5.39
N CYS A 51 12.18 12.15 -4.47
CA CYS A 51 10.82 12.01 -3.93
C CYS A 51 10.61 12.84 -2.66
N TYR A 52 9.47 13.51 -2.63
CA TYR A 52 8.98 14.25 -1.47
C TYR A 52 7.49 13.91 -1.29
N TYR A 53 7.00 13.91 -0.05
CA TYR A 53 5.55 13.76 0.23
C TYR A 53 4.89 12.50 -0.33
N CYS A 54 5.53 11.35 -0.17
CA CYS A 54 5.04 10.08 -0.67
C CYS A 54 4.42 9.19 0.43
N TYR A 55 3.10 8.94 0.38
CA TYR A 55 2.26 8.19 1.35
C TYR A 55 2.13 6.71 0.97
N SER A 56 2.10 5.79 1.94
CA SER A 56 2.17 4.32 1.75
C SER A 56 3.16 4.00 0.62
N SER A 57 4.36 4.56 0.71
CA SER A 57 5.30 4.66 -0.41
C SER A 57 6.71 4.20 -0.04
N ARG A 58 7.33 3.45 -0.96
CA ARG A 58 8.39 2.49 -0.63
C ARG A 58 9.53 2.56 -1.67
N LYS A 59 10.79 2.35 -1.25
CA LYS A 59 11.97 2.25 -2.15
C LYS A 59 12.34 3.54 -2.92
N ASN A 60 12.25 4.70 -2.28
CA ASN A 60 12.50 6.00 -2.93
C ASN A 60 13.96 6.49 -2.69
N TYR A 61 14.50 7.31 -3.60
CA TYR A 61 15.91 7.76 -3.64
C TYR A 61 16.04 9.30 -3.67
N ASP A 62 16.98 9.86 -2.89
CA ASP A 62 17.13 11.30 -2.59
C ASP A 62 15.83 11.97 -2.10
N CYS A 63 15.49 11.78 -0.81
CA CYS A 63 14.11 11.91 -0.31
C CYS A 63 13.97 12.50 1.14
N ASN A 64 12.78 12.42 1.83
CA ASN A 64 12.38 13.15 3.09
C ASN A 64 11.53 12.50 4.29
N GLY A 65 11.35 11.17 4.47
CA GLY A 65 10.91 10.39 5.69
C GLY A 65 10.88 8.83 5.58
N LEU A 66 11.84 8.01 6.10
CA LEU A 66 12.07 6.60 5.60
C LEU A 66 11.73 5.39 6.53
N MET A 67 10.77 4.52 6.14
CA MET A 67 10.36 3.19 6.69
C MET A 67 9.15 3.17 7.64
N PHE A 68 7.94 2.91 7.10
CA PHE A 68 6.60 3.22 7.67
C PHE A 68 6.42 4.70 8.01
N CYS A 69 7.49 5.37 8.44
CA CYS A 69 7.82 6.69 7.92
C CYS A 69 7.53 6.76 6.42
N GLU A 70 6.88 7.85 6.07
CA GLU A 70 6.57 8.22 4.72
C GLU A 70 7.46 9.37 4.27
N HIS A 71 7.71 9.43 2.96
CA HIS A 71 8.43 10.49 2.24
C HIS A 71 9.97 10.30 2.03
N CYS A 72 10.65 9.26 2.57
CA CYS A 72 12.05 8.69 2.49
C CYS A 72 13.44 9.43 2.80
N THR A 73 13.79 9.97 3.99
CA THR A 73 14.85 11.04 4.15
C THR A 73 16.34 10.75 3.91
N MET A 74 17.13 11.85 3.75
CA MET A 74 18.51 12.07 4.30
C MET A 74 18.63 11.86 5.83
N CYS A 75 17.79 11.01 6.40
CA CYS A 75 17.80 10.60 7.79
C CYS A 75 18.48 9.26 7.82
N TYR A 76 19.02 8.97 8.99
CA TYR A 76 19.64 7.73 9.31
C TYR A 76 18.70 6.96 10.24
N GLU A 77 18.58 5.64 10.04
CA GLU A 77 17.97 4.73 11.03
C GLU A 77 16.67 5.26 11.69
N CYS A 78 15.69 5.61 10.85
CA CYS A 78 14.36 6.04 11.25
C CYS A 78 13.37 4.87 11.09
N MET A 79 12.54 4.57 12.10
CA MET A 79 11.59 3.45 12.10
C MET A 79 10.23 3.91 12.64
N ASP A 80 9.16 3.80 11.85
CA ASP A 80 7.82 4.36 12.16
C ASP A 80 7.86 5.90 12.43
N CYS A 81 8.96 6.51 11.98
CA CYS A 81 9.43 7.89 12.16
C CYS A 81 9.00 8.82 11.01
N HIS A 82 7.69 8.90 10.82
CA HIS A 82 7.04 9.79 9.88
C HIS A 82 7.63 11.23 9.93
N ARG A 83 8.08 11.74 8.77
CA ARG A 83 8.58 13.12 8.57
C ARG A 83 9.84 13.53 9.38
N CYS A 84 10.77 12.63 9.67
CA CYS A 84 12.07 13.03 10.21
C CYS A 84 12.97 13.70 9.14
N ASN A 85 13.83 14.66 9.52
CA ASN A 85 14.82 15.31 8.63
C ASN A 85 16.23 15.35 9.26
N ASN A 86 17.28 14.94 8.53
CA ASN A 86 18.68 14.92 9.01
C ASN A 86 18.79 14.41 10.47
N SER A 87 18.11 13.30 10.76
CA SER A 87 17.93 12.74 12.10
C SER A 87 18.20 11.25 12.08
N ASP A 88 18.76 10.75 13.17
CA ASP A 88 19.54 9.52 13.20
C ASP A 88 19.06 8.65 14.39
N HIS A 89 18.99 7.33 14.22
CA HIS A 89 18.63 6.38 15.29
C HIS A 89 17.31 6.78 16.01
N CYS A 90 16.27 7.07 15.24
CA CYS A 90 14.96 7.49 15.72
C CYS A 90 13.94 6.35 15.56
N GLN A 91 13.09 6.11 16.56
CA GLN A 91 12.01 5.11 16.51
C GLN A 91 10.69 5.65 17.09
N ASP A 92 9.55 5.40 16.44
CA ASP A 92 8.22 5.92 16.81
C ASP A 92 8.18 7.48 16.86
N CYS A 93 9.15 8.14 16.21
CA CYS A 93 9.40 9.58 16.29
C CYS A 93 8.80 10.33 15.10
N ASP A 94 7.67 10.97 15.29
CA ASP A 94 7.05 11.82 14.28
C ASP A 94 7.59 13.27 14.33
N ASN A 95 7.98 13.79 13.17
CA ASN A 95 8.47 15.18 12.98
C ASN A 95 9.71 15.53 13.85
N CYS A 96 10.82 14.82 13.70
CA CYS A 96 12.10 15.17 14.35
C CYS A 96 13.15 15.72 13.37
N ALA A 97 13.99 16.67 13.81
CA ALA A 97 15.02 17.30 12.97
C ALA A 97 16.38 17.45 13.69
N ASN A 98 17.52 17.11 13.08
CA ASN A 98 18.82 17.04 13.78
C ASN A 98 18.77 16.24 15.09
N CYS A 99 17.87 15.24 15.17
CA CYS A 99 17.66 14.45 16.38
C CYS A 99 18.41 13.14 16.26
N GLN A 100 19.08 12.73 17.32
CA GLN A 100 19.91 11.52 17.33
C GLN A 100 19.52 10.67 18.55
N TYR A 101 19.39 9.35 18.39
CA TYR A 101 19.00 8.44 19.49
C TYR A 101 17.69 8.88 20.16
N CYS A 102 16.57 8.78 19.43
CA CYS A 102 15.27 9.25 19.92
C CYS A 102 14.20 8.15 19.87
N TYR A 103 13.29 8.12 20.86
CA TYR A 103 12.20 7.14 20.92
C TYR A 103 10.86 7.76 21.33
N ASP A 104 9.78 7.53 20.59
CA ASP A 104 8.46 8.14 20.85
C ASP A 104 8.51 9.68 20.93
N CYS A 105 9.60 10.28 20.40
CA CYS A 105 9.87 11.71 20.48
C CYS A 105 9.19 12.43 19.33
N LYS A 106 8.39 13.44 19.66
CA LYS A 106 7.48 14.11 18.74
C LYS A 106 7.77 15.60 18.69
N SER A 107 8.04 16.14 17.50
CA SER A 107 8.43 17.55 17.34
C SER A 107 9.66 17.96 18.18
N CYS A 108 10.70 17.13 18.19
CA CYS A 108 12.00 17.49 18.75
C CYS A 108 12.92 18.04 17.67
N ASN A 109 13.80 18.97 18.01
CA ASN A 109 14.89 19.39 17.12
C ASN A 109 16.20 19.43 17.92
N ASP A 110 17.34 19.10 17.33
CA ASP A 110 18.65 19.27 17.99
C ASP A 110 18.63 18.58 19.38
N CYS A 111 18.25 17.30 19.39
CA CYS A 111 18.01 16.50 20.59
C CYS A 111 18.75 15.16 20.52
N PHE A 112 19.35 14.74 21.62
CA PHE A 112 20.23 13.57 21.68
C PHE A 112 19.82 12.62 22.82
N GLY A 113 19.65 11.32 22.54
CA GLY A 113 19.38 10.31 23.57
C GLY A 113 18.04 10.49 24.32
N CYS A 114 17.00 10.97 23.63
CA CYS A 114 15.76 11.44 24.27
C CYS A 114 14.57 10.49 24.03
N ALA A 115 13.69 10.32 25.02
CA ALA A 115 12.48 9.48 24.88
C ALA A 115 11.19 10.13 25.40
N SER A 116 10.10 9.92 24.66
CA SER A 116 8.76 10.51 24.84
C SER A 116 8.79 12.02 25.10
N LEU A 117 9.72 12.74 24.46
CA LEU A 117 9.75 14.20 24.51
C LEU A 117 8.80 14.80 23.49
N MET A 118 8.21 15.92 23.89
CA MET A 118 7.38 16.74 23.02
C MET A 118 7.87 18.20 23.06
N HIS A 119 8.12 18.78 21.88
CA HIS A 119 8.48 20.19 21.69
C HIS A 119 9.73 20.62 22.48
N LYS A 120 10.84 19.91 22.28
CA LYS A 120 12.13 20.19 22.94
C LYS A 120 13.23 20.49 21.92
N LYS A 121 14.18 21.32 22.37
CA LYS A 121 15.35 21.79 21.63
C LYS A 121 16.57 21.81 22.51
N HIS A 122 17.74 21.48 21.97
CA HIS A 122 18.99 21.39 22.74
C HIS A 122 18.82 20.52 23.99
N HIS A 123 18.24 19.33 23.81
CA HIS A 123 18.04 18.38 24.91
C HIS A 123 18.95 17.17 24.77
N ILE A 124 19.54 16.76 25.89
CA ILE A 124 20.43 15.60 25.96
C ILE A 124 19.95 14.73 27.13
N PHE A 125 19.61 13.47 26.86
CA PHE A 125 19.03 12.54 27.85
C PHE A 125 17.86 13.18 28.65
N ASN A 126 16.90 13.75 27.91
CA ASN A 126 15.73 14.51 28.39
C ASN A 126 16.00 15.79 29.21
N LYS A 127 17.24 16.31 29.27
CA LYS A 127 17.61 17.53 30.02
C LYS A 127 17.88 18.72 29.09
N LYS A 128 17.47 19.92 29.47
CA LYS A 128 17.65 21.16 28.69
C LYS A 128 19.05 21.76 28.87
N HIS A 129 19.66 22.20 27.78
CA HIS A 129 20.89 22.99 27.75
C HIS A 129 20.69 24.39 27.13
N SER A 130 21.68 25.29 27.27
CA SER A 130 21.87 26.39 26.31
C SER A 130 22.38 25.85 24.95
N LYS A 131 22.45 26.70 23.92
CA LYS A 131 22.90 26.26 22.59
C LYS A 131 24.39 25.93 22.59
N GLU A 132 25.16 26.79 23.25
CA GLU A 132 26.60 26.71 23.40
C GLU A 132 26.98 25.47 24.23
N GLU A 133 26.30 25.25 25.37
CA GLU A 133 26.43 24.02 26.17
C GLU A 133 26.08 22.76 25.36
N TYR A 134 25.03 22.81 24.53
CA TYR A 134 24.61 21.66 23.72
C TYR A 134 25.65 21.29 22.66
N GLU A 135 26.19 22.29 21.94
CA GLU A 135 27.24 22.05 20.94
C GLU A 135 28.55 21.55 21.57
N GLU A 136 28.89 21.97 22.79
CA GLU A 136 30.05 21.44 23.52
C GLU A 136 29.78 20.03 24.08
N ARG A 137 28.60 19.79 24.67
CA ARG A 137 28.20 18.47 25.18
C ARG A 137 28.08 17.44 24.07
N LEU A 138 27.54 17.81 22.90
CA LEU A 138 27.42 16.91 21.76
C LEU A 138 28.81 16.47 21.26
N LYS A 139 29.79 17.38 21.20
CA LYS A 139 31.19 17.03 20.86
C LYS A 139 31.81 16.11 21.90
N GLU A 140 31.59 16.35 23.20
CA GLU A 140 32.09 15.42 24.24
C GLU A 140 31.43 14.03 24.11
N ILE A 141 30.12 13.99 23.86
CA ILE A 141 29.37 12.74 23.72
C ILE A 141 29.75 11.98 22.45
N GLN A 142 30.10 12.67 21.36
CA GLN A 142 30.73 12.08 20.17
C GLN A 142 32.13 11.50 20.43
N THR A 143 32.75 11.79 21.59
CA THR A 143 33.97 11.11 22.07
C THR A 143 33.72 10.08 23.18
N TRP A 144 32.46 9.92 23.64
CA TRP A 144 32.12 8.85 24.56
C TRP A 144 32.17 7.50 23.83
N PRO A 145 32.46 6.40 24.55
CA PRO A 145 32.15 5.06 24.07
C PRO A 145 30.65 4.98 23.70
N GLN A 146 30.33 4.38 22.55
CA GLN A 146 28.96 4.26 22.02
C GLN A 146 28.02 3.61 23.04
N GLU A 147 28.54 2.63 23.78
CA GLU A 147 27.83 1.91 24.84
C GLU A 147 27.28 2.88 25.91
N LYS A 148 27.97 3.99 26.17
CA LYS A 148 27.57 5.03 27.14
C LYS A 148 26.50 5.98 26.59
N ILE A 149 26.43 6.16 25.26
CA ILE A 149 25.30 6.85 24.61
C ILE A 149 24.03 6.01 24.79
N GLU A 150 24.14 4.71 24.48
CA GLU A 150 23.03 3.77 24.52
C GLU A 150 22.56 3.46 25.95
N GLU A 151 23.48 3.32 26.91
CA GLU A 151 23.15 3.11 28.33
C GLU A 151 22.37 4.30 28.91
N GLU A 152 22.71 5.53 28.54
CA GLU A 152 21.98 6.74 28.98
C GLU A 152 20.66 6.92 28.18
N PHE A 153 20.60 6.57 26.90
CA PHE A 153 19.36 6.60 26.11
C PHE A 153 18.35 5.56 26.60
N GLU A 154 18.74 4.31 26.84
CA GLU A 154 17.79 3.27 27.27
C GLU A 154 17.28 3.55 28.69
N LYS A 155 18.09 4.11 29.61
CA LYS A 155 17.61 4.64 30.90
C LYS A 155 16.48 5.65 30.73
N VAL A 156 16.57 6.50 29.71
CA VAL A 156 15.52 7.47 29.37
C VAL A 156 14.32 6.77 28.71
N LYS A 157 14.55 5.81 27.80
CA LYS A 157 13.51 5.04 27.09
C LYS A 157 12.68 4.11 27.98
N ILE A 158 13.27 3.43 28.97
CA ILE A 158 12.53 2.61 29.95
C ILE A 158 11.80 3.44 31.01
N SER A 159 12.17 4.71 31.19
CA SER A 159 11.51 5.63 32.14
C SER A 159 10.16 6.18 31.63
N LYS A 160 9.61 5.59 30.56
CA LYS A 160 8.40 6.00 29.84
C LYS A 160 7.52 4.78 29.54
N PRO A 161 6.18 4.90 29.62
CA PRO A 161 5.28 3.81 29.27
C PRO A 161 5.33 3.52 27.76
N ARG A 162 5.24 2.25 27.38
CA ARG A 162 5.13 1.80 25.97
C ARG A 162 3.69 1.41 25.65
N CYS A 163 3.29 1.52 24.38
CA CYS A 163 1.96 1.11 23.92
C CYS A 163 1.81 -0.43 23.91
N TYR A 164 0.57 -0.92 23.86
CA TYR A 164 0.24 -2.33 24.14
C TYR A 164 0.18 -3.25 22.92
N MET A 165 -0.31 -2.80 21.75
CA MET A 165 -0.66 -3.71 20.66
C MET A 165 -0.39 -3.14 19.26
N HIS A 166 0.56 -3.78 18.59
CA HIS A 166 0.77 -3.85 17.14
C HIS A 166 1.27 -5.31 16.95
N GLN A 167 0.61 -6.15 16.14
CA GLN A 167 0.78 -7.62 16.21
C GLN A 167 1.73 -8.20 15.15
N THR A 168 2.42 -9.31 15.40
CA THR A 168 3.36 -9.90 14.43
C THR A 168 3.61 -11.39 14.69
N LYS A 169 3.82 -12.18 13.64
CA LYS A 169 4.17 -13.63 13.64
C LYS A 169 3.23 -14.50 14.47
N CYS A 170 1.95 -14.15 14.46
CA CYS A 170 0.91 -14.84 15.20
C CYS A 170 0.22 -15.92 14.36
N THR A 171 -0.43 -16.88 15.04
CA THR A 171 -1.33 -17.85 14.42
C THR A 171 -2.72 -17.70 15.04
N ASN A 172 -3.76 -17.81 14.23
CA ASN A 172 -5.16 -17.58 14.63
C ASN A 172 -5.36 -16.14 15.19
N CYS A 173 -4.90 -15.13 14.45
CA CYS A 173 -4.75 -13.74 14.91
C CYS A 173 -5.77 -12.76 14.31
N ILE A 174 -5.99 -11.63 14.99
CA ILE A 174 -6.91 -10.53 14.61
C ILE A 174 -6.26 -9.18 14.98
N GLY A 175 -6.48 -8.12 14.20
CA GLY A 175 -6.06 -6.75 14.55
C GLY A 175 -4.99 -6.10 13.65
N ASP A 176 -4.31 -5.09 14.19
CA ASP A 176 -3.58 -4.08 13.41
C ASP A 176 -2.06 -4.32 13.33
N TYR A 177 -1.46 -3.82 12.25
CA TYR A 177 -0.04 -3.96 11.90
C TYR A 177 0.43 -5.43 11.80
N VAL A 178 -0.46 -6.34 11.38
CA VAL A 178 -0.22 -7.80 11.46
C VAL A 178 0.79 -8.28 10.40
N GLU A 179 2.00 -8.64 10.83
CA GLU A 179 3.07 -9.07 9.92
C GLU A 179 3.37 -10.57 10.02
N HIS A 180 3.71 -11.21 8.90
CA HIS A 180 4.19 -12.60 8.79
C HIS A 180 3.34 -13.64 9.54
N SER A 181 2.00 -13.53 9.47
CA SER A 181 1.06 -14.28 10.32
C SER A 181 0.14 -15.21 9.51
N LYS A 182 -0.46 -16.21 10.17
CA LYS A 182 -1.15 -17.33 9.49
C LYS A 182 -2.46 -17.75 10.19
N ASN A 183 -3.44 -18.24 9.43
CA ASN A 183 -4.81 -18.50 9.90
C ASN A 183 -5.49 -17.25 10.47
N CYS A 184 -5.18 -16.05 9.97
CA CYS A 184 -5.63 -14.80 10.58
C CYS A 184 -6.93 -14.29 9.96
N TYR A 185 -7.66 -13.52 10.75
CA TYR A 185 -9.04 -13.14 10.47
C TYR A 185 -9.22 -11.68 10.88
N TRP A 186 -9.65 -10.84 9.94
CA TRP A 186 -9.90 -9.41 10.20
C TRP A 186 -8.60 -8.70 10.64
N ILE A 187 -7.72 -8.48 9.67
CA ILE A 187 -6.36 -7.94 9.88
C ILE A 187 -6.07 -6.73 8.99
N PHE A 188 -5.31 -5.78 9.54
CA PHE A 188 -5.09 -4.45 8.98
C PHE A 188 -3.60 -4.07 8.97
N ASP A 189 -3.19 -3.17 8.07
CA ASP A 189 -1.80 -2.68 7.90
C ASP A 189 -0.77 -3.82 7.83
N SER A 190 -1.15 -4.88 7.13
CA SER A 190 -0.53 -6.20 7.27
C SER A 190 0.66 -6.43 6.34
N ARG A 191 1.48 -7.45 6.63
CA ARG A 191 2.54 -7.94 5.73
C ARG A 191 2.58 -9.46 5.72
N ASP A 192 2.91 -10.06 4.59
CA ASP A 192 3.28 -11.48 4.47
C ASP A 192 2.31 -12.47 5.17
N CYS A 193 1.00 -12.26 5.03
CA CYS A 193 0.00 -13.11 5.68
C CYS A 193 -0.50 -14.25 4.76
N GLU A 194 -0.70 -15.43 5.35
CA GLU A 194 -1.15 -16.67 4.68
C GLU A 194 -2.44 -17.23 5.31
N ASP A 195 -3.21 -18.03 4.56
CA ASP A 195 -4.42 -18.73 5.03
C ASP A 195 -5.42 -17.80 5.75
N SER A 196 -5.69 -16.61 5.19
CA SER A 196 -6.32 -15.50 5.94
C SER A 196 -7.52 -14.86 5.21
N PHE A 197 -8.43 -14.27 6.01
CA PHE A 197 -9.69 -13.68 5.56
C PHE A 197 -9.88 -12.25 6.08
N TYR A 198 -10.54 -11.40 5.28
CA TYR A 198 -10.78 -9.98 5.59
C TYR A 198 -9.45 -9.24 5.82
N ILE A 199 -8.65 -9.16 4.76
CA ILE A 199 -7.29 -8.57 4.77
C ILE A 199 -7.33 -7.18 4.13
N MET A 200 -7.16 -6.16 4.95
CA MET A 200 -7.15 -4.77 4.53
C MET A 200 -5.72 -4.23 4.49
N GLU A 201 -5.38 -3.52 3.41
CA GLU A 201 -4.11 -2.79 3.20
C GLU A 201 -2.85 -3.58 3.62
N ALA A 202 -2.48 -4.62 2.83
CA ALA A 202 -1.21 -5.32 3.03
C ALA A 202 -0.07 -4.74 2.17
N CYS A 203 1.17 -4.87 2.64
CA CYS A 203 2.33 -4.19 2.03
C CYS A 203 2.78 -4.72 0.66
N LEU A 204 3.33 -3.79 -0.13
CA LEU A 204 3.64 -3.91 -1.56
C LEU A 204 4.88 -4.75 -1.91
N GLU A 205 5.45 -5.53 -0.99
CA GLU A 205 6.81 -6.09 -1.13
C GLU A 205 6.81 -7.58 -1.51
N HIS A 206 5.97 -8.38 -0.85
CA HIS A 206 5.84 -9.83 -1.10
C HIS A 206 4.42 -10.28 -1.49
N GLY A 207 3.41 -9.41 -1.34
CA GLY A 207 2.04 -9.70 -1.76
C GLY A 207 1.19 -10.43 -0.71
N CYS A 208 0.22 -11.21 -1.15
CA CYS A 208 -0.60 -12.11 -0.32
C CYS A 208 -0.91 -13.41 -1.08
N LYS A 209 -1.12 -14.48 -0.32
CA LYS A 209 -1.19 -15.85 -0.83
C LYS A 209 -2.18 -16.69 0.00
N ASP A 210 -3.07 -17.39 -0.69
CA ASP A 210 -4.12 -18.26 -0.11
C ASP A 210 -5.14 -17.48 0.77
N CYS A 211 -5.74 -16.41 0.23
CA CYS A 211 -6.62 -15.47 0.96
C CYS A 211 -7.93 -15.10 0.22
N ALA A 212 -8.93 -14.55 0.92
CA ALA A 212 -10.18 -14.04 0.34
C ALA A 212 -10.76 -12.81 1.07
N ASP A 213 -11.50 -11.97 0.32
CA ASP A 213 -11.89 -10.59 0.68
C ASP A 213 -10.65 -9.77 1.07
N CYS A 214 -9.94 -9.30 0.04
CA CYS A 214 -8.55 -8.85 0.14
C CYS A 214 -8.24 -7.63 -0.73
N GLY A 215 -7.58 -6.64 -0.13
CA GLY A 215 -6.95 -5.53 -0.82
C GLY A 215 -7.09 -4.19 -0.09
N PRO A 216 -6.57 -3.11 -0.69
CA PRO A 216 -5.69 -3.06 -1.87
C PRO A 216 -4.26 -3.58 -1.57
N ILE A 217 -3.59 -4.22 -2.53
CA ILE A 217 -2.15 -4.56 -2.45
C ILE A 217 -1.51 -4.37 -3.83
N ALA A 218 -0.70 -3.34 -4.06
CA ALA A 218 -0.09 -3.02 -5.37
C ALA A 218 1.04 -3.97 -5.87
N ASN A 219 0.98 -5.27 -5.57
CA ASN A 219 1.99 -6.26 -5.98
C ASN A 219 1.33 -7.64 -6.24
N SER A 220 2.14 -8.64 -6.61
CA SER A 220 1.73 -10.02 -6.88
C SER A 220 0.69 -10.56 -5.89
N PHE A 221 -0.47 -10.96 -6.40
CA PHE A 221 -1.38 -11.88 -5.72
C PHE A 221 -1.27 -13.26 -6.36
N GLU A 222 -1.29 -14.29 -5.52
CA GLU A 222 -1.42 -15.68 -5.95
C GLU A 222 -2.64 -16.32 -5.25
N GLN A 223 -3.67 -16.62 -6.04
CA GLN A 223 -4.91 -17.30 -5.64
C GLN A 223 -5.80 -16.53 -4.63
N CYS A 224 -6.51 -15.48 -5.08
CA CYS A 224 -7.48 -14.75 -4.25
C CYS A 224 -8.82 -14.45 -4.96
N TYR A 225 -9.85 -14.14 -4.15
CA TYR A 225 -11.25 -13.97 -4.54
C TYR A 225 -11.86 -12.67 -3.99
N ASP A 226 -12.81 -12.08 -4.73
CA ASP A 226 -13.36 -10.73 -4.51
C ASP A 226 -12.23 -9.68 -4.31
N VAL A 227 -11.18 -9.80 -5.14
CA VAL A 227 -9.91 -9.08 -4.96
C VAL A 227 -10.03 -7.61 -5.37
N CYS A 228 -9.84 -6.69 -4.44
CA CYS A 228 -10.17 -5.29 -4.69
C CYS A 228 -9.19 -4.61 -5.66
N PHE A 229 -7.87 -4.75 -5.44
CA PHE A 229 -6.84 -4.21 -6.33
C PHE A 229 -5.47 -4.90 -6.20
N ALA A 230 -4.76 -5.10 -7.33
CA ALA A 230 -3.30 -5.29 -7.36
C ALA A 230 -2.60 -5.05 -8.72
N GLY A 231 -1.31 -5.39 -8.85
CA GLY A 231 -0.59 -5.56 -10.13
C GLY A 231 -0.02 -6.98 -10.28
N TYR A 232 0.23 -7.46 -11.51
CA TYR A 232 0.72 -8.83 -11.79
C TYR A 232 -0.23 -9.96 -11.36
N LEU A 233 -1.55 -9.78 -11.45
CA LEU A 233 -2.51 -10.78 -10.98
C LEU A 233 -2.57 -11.96 -11.93
N ASN A 234 -1.96 -13.04 -11.49
CA ASN A 234 -2.19 -14.37 -12.01
C ASN A 234 -3.47 -14.93 -11.37
N ASN A 235 -4.52 -15.11 -12.18
CA ASN A 235 -5.73 -15.85 -11.80
C ASN A 235 -6.40 -15.39 -10.48
N CYS A 236 -7.04 -14.22 -10.50
CA CYS A 236 -8.01 -13.82 -9.49
C CYS A 236 -9.39 -13.67 -10.16
N HIS A 237 -10.48 -13.86 -9.40
CA HIS A 237 -11.86 -13.85 -9.92
C HIS A 237 -12.75 -12.99 -9.04
N HIS A 238 -13.76 -12.37 -9.65
CA HIS A 238 -14.42 -11.18 -9.10
C HIS A 238 -13.41 -10.11 -8.68
N ILE A 239 -12.26 -10.04 -9.37
CA ILE A 239 -11.37 -8.91 -9.19
C ILE A 239 -12.20 -7.66 -9.45
N TYR A 240 -12.00 -6.63 -8.64
CA TYR A 240 -12.44 -5.28 -8.96
C TYR A 240 -11.40 -4.50 -9.75
N TRP A 241 -10.09 -4.78 -9.59
CA TRP A 241 -9.01 -4.20 -10.40
C TRP A 241 -7.65 -4.97 -10.27
N ALA A 242 -6.84 -5.04 -11.34
CA ALA A 242 -5.50 -5.67 -11.41
C ALA A 242 -4.44 -4.78 -12.14
N ASP A 243 -3.31 -5.32 -12.64
CA ASP A 243 -2.53 -4.77 -13.80
C ASP A 243 -1.62 -5.81 -14.51
N TYR A 244 -1.11 -5.45 -15.71
CA TYR A 244 -0.82 -6.23 -16.97
C TYR A 244 -1.93 -6.67 -18.12
N ILE A 245 -4.54 -7.34 -17.96
CA ILE A 245 -5.75 -7.82 -18.71
C ILE A 245 -6.29 -6.96 -19.90
N SER A 246 -7.61 -6.84 -20.19
CA SER A 246 -8.12 -6.07 -21.37
C SER A 246 -9.66 -5.81 -21.52
N ASP A 247 -10.08 -4.53 -21.58
CA ASP A 247 -11.34 -3.73 -21.26
C ASP A 247 -12.78 -4.24 -21.28
N CYS A 248 -13.43 -4.37 -20.11
CA CYS A 248 -14.67 -5.13 -19.97
C CYS A 248 -15.69 -4.71 -18.88
N ASP A 249 -16.98 -4.75 -19.23
CA ASP A 249 -18.16 -4.45 -18.36
C ASP A 249 -19.09 -5.66 -18.15
N TRP A 250 -19.69 -5.73 -16.96
CA TRP A 250 -20.14 -6.94 -16.27
C TRP A 250 -19.08 -8.01 -16.37
N CYS A 251 -17.87 -7.59 -16.06
CA CYS A 251 -16.70 -8.35 -16.35
C CYS A 251 -15.63 -7.91 -15.40
N THR A 252 -14.53 -8.61 -15.54
CA THR A 252 -13.31 -8.21 -14.92
C THR A 252 -12.26 -8.26 -16.05
N SER A 253 -11.82 -7.07 -16.54
CA SER A 253 -10.72 -6.78 -17.52
C SER A 253 -10.53 -5.27 -17.82
N ILE A 254 -9.31 -4.65 -17.82
CA ILE A 254 -8.96 -3.47 -18.71
C ILE A 254 -7.62 -3.38 -19.55
N TRP A 255 -6.43 -3.96 -19.24
CA TRP A 255 -5.14 -3.50 -19.85
C TRP A 255 -5.12 -3.25 -21.38
N ASP A 256 -4.52 -2.12 -21.73
CA ASP A 256 -4.27 -1.65 -23.09
C ASP A 256 -5.51 -1.64 -24.01
N CYS A 257 -6.75 -1.65 -23.48
CA CYS A 257 -7.92 -2.11 -24.24
C CYS A 257 -9.19 -1.30 -24.19
N ARG A 258 -10.13 -1.80 -25.03
CA ARG A 258 -11.23 -1.05 -25.61
C ARG A 258 -12.44 -1.98 -25.87
N LYS A 259 -13.61 -1.64 -25.35
CA LYS A 259 -14.96 -2.08 -25.76
C LYS A 259 -15.17 -3.60 -25.80
N CYS A 260 -15.39 -4.22 -24.64
CA CYS A 260 -15.58 -5.68 -24.55
C CYS A 260 -16.69 -6.06 -23.53
N PHE A 261 -17.95 -6.21 -23.97
CA PHE A 261 -19.10 -6.43 -23.07
C PHE A 261 -19.45 -7.91 -22.84
N GLY A 262 -19.44 -8.38 -21.58
CA GLY A 262 -19.43 -9.83 -21.28
C GLY A 262 -18.18 -10.54 -21.79
N CYS A 263 -17.13 -9.76 -22.08
CA CYS A 263 -15.88 -10.16 -22.71
C CYS A 263 -14.69 -9.91 -21.79
N ILE A 264 -13.47 -10.33 -22.15
CA ILE A 264 -12.44 -10.62 -21.16
C ILE A 264 -11.05 -10.92 -21.77
N TYR A 265 -9.97 -10.58 -21.06
CA TYR A 265 -8.55 -10.89 -21.39
C TYR A 265 -8.12 -10.56 -22.85
N MET A 266 -8.72 -9.55 -23.48
CA MET A 266 -8.64 -9.24 -24.91
C MET A 266 -7.49 -8.30 -25.41
N LYS A 267 -6.18 -8.57 -25.17
CA LYS A 267 -5.09 -7.53 -25.22
C LYS A 267 -4.90 -6.79 -26.57
N ASN A 268 -4.83 -5.45 -26.50
CA ASN A 268 -4.85 -4.45 -27.59
C ASN A 268 -5.89 -4.72 -28.71
N LYS A 269 -7.17 -4.95 -28.37
CA LYS A 269 -8.29 -5.16 -29.34
C LYS A 269 -9.49 -4.20 -29.07
N GLU A 270 -10.55 -4.29 -29.87
CA GLU A 270 -11.71 -3.36 -29.83
C GLU A 270 -13.02 -3.93 -30.46
N TYR A 271 -14.19 -3.50 -29.98
CA TYR A 271 -15.58 -3.70 -30.50
C TYR A 271 -16.16 -5.10 -30.29
N CYS A 272 -15.87 -5.72 -29.15
CA CYS A 272 -16.23 -7.08 -28.87
C CYS A 272 -17.45 -7.24 -27.97
N ILE A 273 -18.34 -8.18 -28.33
CA ILE A 273 -19.36 -8.75 -27.44
C ILE A 273 -19.09 -10.25 -27.38
N LEU A 274 -19.02 -10.82 -26.18
CA LEU A 274 -18.56 -12.18 -25.92
C LEU A 274 -17.27 -12.55 -26.71
N ASN A 275 -16.19 -11.77 -26.51
CA ASN A 275 -14.88 -11.82 -27.19
C ASN A 275 -14.88 -11.76 -28.74
N LYS A 276 -15.98 -11.34 -29.40
CA LYS A 276 -16.09 -11.29 -30.87
C LYS A 276 -16.35 -9.88 -31.40
N LYS A 277 -15.58 -9.44 -32.40
CA LYS A 277 -15.72 -8.11 -33.01
C LYS A 277 -16.97 -8.03 -33.90
N TYR A 278 -17.74 -6.95 -33.76
CA TYR A 278 -18.96 -6.66 -34.54
C TYR A 278 -18.83 -5.37 -35.36
N SER A 279 -19.79 -5.14 -36.27
CA SER A 279 -20.00 -3.78 -36.81
C SER A 279 -20.74 -2.91 -35.80
N GLU A 280 -20.63 -1.59 -35.98
CA GLU A 280 -21.11 -0.57 -35.04
C GLU A 280 -22.60 -0.72 -34.72
N LYS A 281 -23.45 -0.73 -35.75
CA LYS A 281 -24.92 -0.82 -35.61
C LYS A 281 -25.39 -2.16 -35.02
N GLU A 282 -24.60 -3.23 -35.13
CA GLU A 282 -24.92 -4.55 -34.55
C GLU A 282 -24.57 -4.61 -33.05
N TYR A 283 -23.45 -4.01 -32.65
CA TYR A 283 -23.02 -3.94 -31.25
C TYR A 283 -24.09 -3.24 -30.38
N GLU A 284 -24.65 -2.15 -30.88
CA GLU A 284 -25.68 -1.34 -30.21
C GLU A 284 -27.02 -2.08 -30.02
N GLU A 285 -27.47 -2.82 -31.03
CA GLU A 285 -28.77 -3.52 -30.97
C GLU A 285 -28.69 -4.79 -30.12
N LEU A 286 -27.54 -5.49 -30.10
CA LEU A 286 -27.32 -6.67 -29.25
C LEU A 286 -27.22 -6.31 -27.77
N THR A 287 -26.39 -5.33 -27.38
CA THR A 287 -26.19 -4.96 -25.97
C THR A 287 -27.49 -4.48 -25.28
N LYS A 288 -28.36 -3.74 -25.99
CA LYS A 288 -29.69 -3.33 -25.50
C LYS A 288 -30.59 -4.49 -25.12
N LYS A 289 -30.67 -5.52 -25.98
CA LYS A 289 -31.42 -6.75 -25.73
C LYS A 289 -30.85 -7.49 -24.51
N TYR A 290 -29.53 -7.52 -24.43
CA TYR A 290 -28.76 -8.30 -23.48
C TYR A 290 -28.89 -7.80 -22.03
N LYS A 291 -28.82 -6.49 -21.77
CA LYS A 291 -28.98 -5.96 -20.40
C LYS A 291 -30.40 -6.09 -19.82
N LYS A 292 -31.46 -6.06 -20.65
CA LYS A 292 -32.83 -6.32 -20.15
C LYS A 292 -32.96 -7.72 -19.55
N GLU A 293 -32.29 -8.70 -20.14
CA GLU A 293 -32.36 -10.09 -19.69
C GLU A 293 -31.83 -10.28 -18.26
N LEU A 294 -30.68 -9.66 -17.92
CA LEU A 294 -30.11 -9.74 -16.57
C LEU A 294 -31.04 -9.15 -15.48
N LEU A 295 -31.82 -8.13 -15.87
CA LEU A 295 -32.65 -7.37 -14.95
C LEU A 295 -34.00 -8.05 -14.68
N ASP A 296 -34.66 -8.54 -15.74
CA ASP A 296 -35.89 -9.35 -15.63
C ASP A 296 -35.63 -10.68 -14.86
N ALA A 297 -34.36 -11.03 -14.64
CA ALA A 297 -33.89 -12.17 -13.86
C ALA A 297 -33.68 -11.90 -12.35
N GLY A 298 -33.12 -10.75 -11.95
CA GLY A 298 -32.87 -10.42 -10.52
C GLY A 298 -31.43 -10.61 -10.04
N ILE A 299 -30.48 -10.25 -10.91
CA ILE A 299 -29.02 -10.41 -10.77
C ILE A 299 -28.37 -9.16 -10.16
N GLN A 300 -27.35 -9.29 -9.29
CA GLN A 300 -26.95 -8.21 -8.37
C GLN A 300 -25.43 -7.87 -8.30
N ASP A 301 -24.53 -8.84 -8.43
CA ASP A 301 -23.06 -8.70 -8.31
C ASP A 301 -22.32 -9.74 -9.18
N LEU A 302 -20.99 -9.58 -9.39
CA LEU A 302 -20.16 -10.47 -10.24
C LEU A 302 -20.41 -11.96 -9.93
N TYR A 303 -20.63 -12.24 -8.64
CA TYR A 303 -21.13 -13.46 -8.02
C TYR A 303 -22.53 -13.90 -8.49
N SER A 304 -23.58 -13.11 -8.33
CA SER A 304 -24.96 -13.54 -8.64
C SER A 304 -25.31 -13.50 -10.15
N LEU A 305 -24.51 -12.88 -11.02
CA LEU A 305 -24.63 -13.10 -12.47
C LEU A 305 -23.99 -14.43 -12.89
N ILE A 306 -22.85 -14.76 -12.30
CA ILE A 306 -22.28 -16.12 -12.34
C ILE A 306 -23.36 -17.13 -11.89
N HIS A 307 -23.99 -16.90 -10.74
CA HIS A 307 -24.87 -17.87 -10.08
C HIS A 307 -26.35 -17.80 -10.51
N TYR A 308 -26.71 -17.01 -11.52
CA TYR A 308 -28.12 -16.90 -11.93
C TYR A 308 -28.68 -18.18 -12.58
N LYS A 309 -29.88 -18.59 -12.15
CA LYS A 309 -30.59 -19.78 -12.65
C LYS A 309 -31.68 -19.41 -13.66
N CYS A 310 -31.41 -19.67 -14.94
CA CYS A 310 -32.35 -19.53 -16.06
C CYS A 310 -33.05 -20.84 -16.43
#